data_AF-A0A919LQW8-F1
#
_entry.id   AF-A0A919LQW8-F1
#
_cell.length_a   1.000
_cell.length_b   1.000
_cell.length_c   1.000
_cell.angle_alpha   90.00
_cell.angle_beta   90.00
_cell.angle_gamma   90.00
#
_symmetry.space_group_name_H-M   'P 1'
#
loop_
_entity.id
_entity.type
_entity.pdbx_description
1 polymer ?
#
loop_
_entity_poly.entity_id
_entity_poly.type
_entity_poly.pdbx_seq_one_letter_code
_entity_poly.pdbx_strand_id
1 'polypeptide(L)' 'MENLDVITIGEAMAMFVATETGDLAEVEHFMKRVAGAELNVATGPARPGLKVGWVSRVGNDSFGRFVLQSLARGDR' A
#
# COMPACT_ATOMS: atom_id res chain seq x y z
N MET A 1 -26.50 -2.94 2.41
CA MET A 1 -25.08 -2.57 2.26
C MET A 1 -24.54 -2.41 3.67
N GLU A 2 -23.51 -3.14 4.05
CA GLU A 2 -22.90 -2.90 5.37
C GLU A 2 -22.24 -1.51 5.36
N ASN A 3 -22.44 -0.74 6.42
CA ASN A 3 -21.79 0.57 6.54
C ASN A 3 -20.28 0.39 6.75
N LEU A 4 -19.49 1.23 6.08
CA LEU A 4 -18.06 1.39 6.35
C LEU A 4 -17.90 2.38 7.51
N ASP A 5 -16.98 2.07 8.42
CA ASP A 5 -16.63 2.94 9.55
C ASP A 5 -15.68 4.06 9.11
N VAL A 6 -14.80 3.76 8.14
CA VAL A 6 -13.81 4.70 7.61
C VAL A 6 -13.72 4.55 6.09
N ILE A 7 -13.64 5.68 5.39
CA ILE A 7 -13.31 5.72 3.96
C ILE A 7 -12.10 6.63 3.80
N THR A 8 -11.06 6.14 3.13
CA THR A 8 -9.94 6.97 2.66
C THR A 8 -9.90 7.00 1.14
N ILE A 9 -9.45 8.11 0.57
CA ILE A 9 -9.37 8.32 -0.88
C ILE A 9 -8.00 8.89 -1.17
N GLY A 10 -7.21 8.19 -1.99
CA GLY A 10 -5.85 8.63 -2.25
C GLY A 10 -5.09 7.70 -3.17
N GLU A 11 -3.83 8.02 -3.41
CA GLU A 11 -2.96 7.27 -4.30
C GLU A 11 -2.24 6.14 -3.58
N ALA A 12 -1.78 5.16 -4.36
CA ALA A 12 -0.84 4.15 -3.90
C ALA A 12 0.32 4.04 -4.89
N MET A 13 1.51 3.80 -4.35
CA MET A 13 2.76 3.69 -5.08
C MET A 13 3.43 2.38 -4.75
N ALA A 14 4.12 1.78 -5.73
CA ALA A 14 5.12 0.78 -5.46
C ALA A 14 6.40 1.48 -4.99
N MET A 15 6.81 1.21 -3.76
CA MET A 15 8.03 1.73 -3.16
C MET A 15 9.13 0.68 -3.24
N PHE A 16 10.32 1.09 -3.67
CA PHE A 16 11.53 0.29 -3.64
C PHE A 16 12.35 0.67 -2.42
N VAL A 17 12.41 -0.23 -1.45
CA VAL A 17 13.18 -0.05 -0.23
C VAL A 17 14.50 -0.77 -0.40
N ALA A 18 15.60 -0.04 -0.23
CA ALA A 18 16.94 -0.62 -0.21
C ALA A 18 17.04 -1.72 0.84
N THR A 19 17.65 -2.86 0.49
CA THR A 19 17.86 -3.95 1.45
C THR A 19 19.11 -3.76 2.31
N GLU A 20 19.86 -2.70 2.05
CA GLU A 20 21.10 -2.32 2.72
C GLU A 20 21.14 -0.82 3.01
N THR A 21 22.00 -0.41 3.94
CA THR A 21 22.19 1.00 4.31
C THR A 21 23.32 1.63 3.50
N GLY A 22 23.16 2.87 3.05
CA GLY A 22 24.19 3.59 2.29
C GLY A 22 23.57 4.66 1.41
N ASP A 23 24.36 5.19 0.47
CA ASP A 23 23.81 6.02 -0.61
C ASP A 23 22.91 5.16 -1.50
N LEU A 24 21.69 5.63 -1.77
CA LEU A 24 20.72 4.92 -2.59
C LEU A 24 21.23 4.69 -4.02
N ALA A 25 22.13 5.55 -4.51
CA ALA A 25 22.76 5.43 -5.82
C ALA A 25 23.64 4.17 -5.96
N GLU A 26 24.17 3.66 -4.84
CA GLU A 26 25.06 2.50 -4.79
C GLU A 26 24.33 1.19 -4.45
N VAL A 27 23.01 1.24 -4.19
CA VAL A 27 22.22 0.07 -3.81
C VAL A 27 21.89 -0.80 -5.02
N GLU A 28 22.22 -2.08 -4.96
CA GLU A 28 21.94 -3.04 -6.04
C GLU A 28 20.62 -3.80 -5.85
N HIS A 29 20.14 -3.88 -4.61
CA HIS A 29 19.01 -4.74 -4.24
C HIS A 29 17.90 -3.97 -3.52
N PHE A 30 16.69 -4.14 -4.03
CA PHE A 30 15.49 -3.50 -3.52
C PHE A 30 14.40 -4.51 -3.23
N MET A 31 13.72 -4.33 -2.11
CA MET A 31 12.44 -4.97 -1.84
C MET A 31 11.28 -4.04 -2.22
N LYS A 32 10.23 -4.61 -2.80
CA LYS A 32 9.01 -3.85 -3.11
C LYS A 32 8.10 -3.79 -1.90
N ARG A 33 7.57 -2.61 -1.60
CA ARG A 33 6.49 -2.36 -0.64
C ARG A 33 5.40 -1.50 -1.27
N VAL A 34 4.21 -1.50 -0.70
CA VAL A 34 3.21 -0.49 -1.05
C VAL A 34 3.40 0.74 -0.16
N ALA A 35 3.26 1.91 -0.74
CA ALA A 35 3.26 3.18 -0.03
C ALA A 35 2.01 3.99 -0.40
N GLY A 36 1.53 4.81 0.51
CA GLY A 36 0.40 5.72 0.33
C GLY A 36 -0.06 6.24 1.69
N ALA A 37 -0.19 7.55 1.86
CA ALA A 37 -0.52 8.13 3.16
C ALA A 37 -1.93 7.68 3.61
N GLU A 38 -2.90 7.77 2.71
CA GLU A 38 -4.29 7.40 2.93
C GLU A 38 -4.45 5.89 3.09
N LEU A 39 -3.58 5.12 2.43
CA LEU A 39 -3.53 3.69 2.56
C LEU A 39 -2.96 3.26 3.93
N ASN A 40 -1.88 3.90 4.38
CA ASN A 40 -1.33 3.69 5.72
C ASN A 40 -2.38 4.01 6.80
N VAL A 41 -3.13 5.11 6.63
CA VAL A 41 -4.25 5.43 7.52
C VAL A 41 -5.36 4.38 7.44
N ALA A 42 -5.69 3.86 6.26
CA ALA A 42 -6.71 2.81 6.12
C ALA A 42 -6.31 1.50 6.81
N THR A 43 -5.04 1.10 6.73
CA THR A 43 -4.57 -0.16 7.33
C THR A 43 -4.59 -0.14 8.86
N GLY A 44 -4.38 1.01 9.50
CA GLY A 44 -4.34 1.14 10.96
C GLY A 44 -5.63 0.66 11.65
N PRO A 45 -6.81 1.25 11.34
CA PRO A 45 -8.11 0.85 11.88
C PRO A 45 -8.64 -0.48 11.34
N ALA A 46 -8.23 -0.89 10.13
CA ALA A 46 -8.61 -2.20 9.60
C ALA A 46 -8.02 -3.36 10.43
N ARG A 47 -6.81 -3.21 10.99
CA ARG A 47 -6.13 -4.23 11.82
C ARG A 47 -6.92 -4.66 13.08
N PRO A 48 -7.46 -3.75 13.91
CA PRO A 48 -8.32 -4.10 15.04
C PRO A 48 -9.77 -4.44 14.66
N GLY A 49 -10.14 -4.39 13.37
CA GLY A 49 -11.42 -4.91 12.88
C GLY A 49 -12.47 -3.87 12.42
N LEU A 50 -12.13 -2.59 12.28
CA LEU A 50 -13.05 -1.63 11.66
C LEU A 50 -13.24 -1.93 10.18
N LYS A 51 -14.44 -1.67 9.66
CA LYS A 51 -14.79 -1.81 8.25
C LYS A 51 -14.27 -0.59 7.49
N VAL A 52 -13.12 -0.74 6.84
CA VAL A 52 -12.46 0.35 6.12
C VAL A 52 -12.59 0.16 4.61
N GLY A 53 -13.00 1.21 3.90
CA GLY A 53 -12.92 1.29 2.44
C GLY A 53 -11.79 2.21 2.00
N TRP A 54 -11.09 1.83 0.93
CA TRP A 54 -10.12 2.69 0.26
C TRP A 54 -10.51 2.85 -1.21
N VAL A 55 -10.59 4.09 -1.67
CA VAL A 55 -10.95 4.44 -3.05
C VAL A 55 -9.73 5.03 -3.74
N SER A 56 -9.37 4.46 -4.89
CA SER A 56 -8.19 4.87 -5.64
C SER A 56 -8.30 4.48 -7.11
N ARG A 57 -7.29 4.85 -7.89
CA ARG A 57 -7.05 4.37 -9.24
C ARG A 57 -5.59 3.94 -9.35
N VAL A 58 -5.38 2.72 -9.82
CA VAL A 58 -4.05 2.18 -10.13
C VAL A 58 -3.92 1.91 -11.63
N GLY A 59 -2.69 1.91 -12.13
CA GLY A 59 -2.40 1.54 -13.52
C GLY A 59 -2.74 0.08 -13.82
N ASN A 60 -3.04 -0.23 -15.09
CA ASN A 60 -3.17 -1.60 -15.57
C ASN A 60 -1.80 -2.19 -15.95
N ASP A 61 -0.88 -2.23 -14.98
CA ASP A 61 0.50 -2.63 -15.16
C ASP A 61 0.97 -3.58 -14.05
N SER A 62 2.28 -3.88 -13.99
CA SER A 62 2.86 -4.74 -12.97
C SER A 62 2.78 -4.14 -11.57
N PHE A 63 2.87 -2.82 -11.43
CA PHE A 63 2.82 -2.13 -10.14
C PHE A 63 1.39 -1.98 -9.62
N GLY A 64 0.43 -1.66 -10.49
CA GLY A 64 -0.98 -1.64 -10.10
C GLY A 64 -1.48 -3.02 -9.67
N ARG A 65 -1.10 -4.09 -10.38
CA ARG A 65 -1.37 -5.47 -9.95
C ARG A 65 -0.70 -5.79 -8.61
N PHE A 66 0.53 -5.34 -8.39
CA PHE A 66 1.23 -5.52 -7.11
C PHE A 66 0.49 -4.84 -5.96
N VAL A 67 0.06 -3.57 -6.12
CA VAL A 67 -0.72 -2.84 -5.11
C VAL A 67 -2.00 -3.59 -4.75
N LEU A 68 -2.80 -3.99 -5.75
CA LEU A 68 -4.05 -4.72 -5.51
C LEU A 68 -3.82 -6.06 -4.80
N GLN A 69 -2.75 -6.78 -5.15
CA GLN A 69 -2.41 -8.04 -4.50
C GLN A 69 -1.91 -7.87 -3.06
N SER A 70 -1.14 -6.83 -2.76
CA SER A 70 -0.71 -6.54 -1.39
C SER A 70 -1.88 -6.20 -0.49
N LEU A 71 -2.86 -5.45 -1.00
CA LEU A 71 -4.08 -5.12 -0.26
C LEU A 71 -4.95 -6.34 0.03
N ALA A 72 -5.13 -7.22 -0.97
CA ALA A 72 -5.89 -8.46 -0.79
C ALA A 72 -5.26 -9.41 0.24
N ARG A 73 -3.93 -9.35 0.44
CA ARG A 73 -3.21 -10.16 1.43
C ARG A 73 -3.21 -9.55 2.84
N GLY A 74 -3.58 -8.27 2.97
CA GLY A 74 -3.43 -7.49 4.20
C GLY A 74 -1.96 -7.19 4.48
N ASP A 75 -1.46 -6.11 3.86
CA ASP A 75 -0.04 -5.77 3.79
C ASP A 75 0.69 -5.94 5.15
N ARG A 76 1.58 -6.94 5.20
CA ARG A 76 2.56 -7.19 6.26
C ARG A 76 3.88 -6.54 5.85
#